data_AF-A0A1X2H616-F1
#
_entry.id   AF-A0A1X2H616-F1
#
_cell.length_a   1.000
_cell.length_b   1.000
_cell.length_c   1.000
_cell.angle_alpha   90.00
_cell.angle_beta   90.00
_cell.angle_gamma   90.00
#
_symmetry.space_group_name_H-M   'P 1'
#
loop_
_entity.id
_entity.type
_entity.pdbx_description
1 polymer ?
#
loop_
_entity_poly.entity_id
_entity_poly.type
_entity_poly.pdbx_seq_one_letter_code
_entity_poly.pdbx_strand_id
1 'polypeptide(L)'
;MDELLQGAIAANKERDLVRLERCLRESLELVLGWRTNEYLKSGKLDVALDHANALIEMYPNSPVGYISAGDVYCEKCDYKRAVDIYAEGLAKSNQRSTAEIAQRVESTKLLRDKKCDPLIYLPGELIAKIFDYVPEKRVLCTRLSRTWRQRLPLLPMWSTLRVDIQLRRPGYWHNGLVRVLKPSLREIHIETDSELCPILSLMSQAGCDNVRKAGTSMKLFLEQI
;
A
#
# COMPACT_ATOMS: atom_id res chain seq x y z
N MET A 1 17.47 -23.43 -14.51
CA MET A 1 16.16 -23.75 -15.13
C MET A 1 16.33 -24.71 -16.29
N ASP A 2 17.22 -24.41 -17.25
CA ASP A 2 17.49 -25.29 -18.40
C ASP A 2 17.82 -26.74 -18.01
N GLU A 3 18.64 -26.94 -16.98
CA GLU A 3 18.95 -28.29 -16.47
C GLU A 3 17.73 -29.04 -15.92
N LEU A 4 16.82 -28.35 -15.23
CA LEU A 4 15.59 -28.96 -14.69
C LEU A 4 14.61 -29.32 -15.80
N LEU A 5 14.50 -28.47 -16.82
CA LEU A 5 13.66 -28.74 -17.99
C LEU A 5 14.21 -29.88 -18.84
N GLN A 6 15.54 -29.93 -19.05
CA GLN A 6 16.18 -31.07 -19.70
C GLN A 6 16.01 -32.37 -18.88
N GLY A 7 16.13 -32.28 -17.56
CA GLY A 7 15.85 -33.38 -16.64
C GLY A 7 14.41 -33.89 -16.72
N ALA A 8 13.44 -32.98 -16.81
CA ALA A 8 12.03 -33.31 -17.01
C ALA A 8 11.80 -34.03 -18.35
N ILE A 9 12.40 -33.52 -19.45
CA ILE A 9 12.29 -34.15 -20.77
C ILE A 9 12.89 -35.56 -20.76
N ALA A 10 14.04 -35.76 -20.13
CA ALA A 10 14.67 -37.08 -19.99
C ALA A 10 13.79 -38.03 -19.17
N ALA A 11 13.29 -37.59 -18.02
CA ALA A 11 12.41 -38.38 -17.16
C ALA A 11 11.11 -38.80 -17.88
N ASN A 12 10.54 -37.92 -18.69
CA ASN A 12 9.37 -38.23 -19.50
C ASN A 12 9.65 -39.33 -20.56
N LYS A 13 10.83 -39.30 -21.21
CA LYS A 13 11.27 -40.35 -22.14
C LYS A 13 11.45 -41.69 -21.45
N GLU A 14 11.99 -41.67 -20.24
CA GLU A 14 12.21 -42.85 -19.39
C GLU A 14 10.91 -43.36 -18.73
N ARG A 15 9.79 -42.61 -18.86
CA ARG A 15 8.52 -42.83 -18.12
C ARG A 15 8.68 -42.82 -16.60
N ASP A 16 9.71 -42.15 -16.09
CA ASP A 16 9.89 -41.89 -14.65
C ASP A 16 9.04 -40.68 -14.26
N LEU A 17 7.79 -40.96 -13.90
CA LEU A 17 6.82 -39.93 -13.53
C LEU A 17 7.19 -39.20 -12.23
N VAL A 18 7.89 -39.86 -11.31
CA VAL A 18 8.31 -39.28 -10.02
C VAL A 18 9.38 -38.22 -10.25
N ARG A 19 10.39 -38.55 -11.05
CA ARG A 19 11.44 -37.60 -11.43
C ARG A 19 10.88 -36.45 -12.27
N LEU A 20 9.95 -36.74 -13.18
CA LEU A 20 9.27 -35.73 -13.97
C LEU A 20 8.51 -34.73 -13.09
N GLU A 21 7.67 -35.22 -12.17
CA GLU A 21 6.90 -34.36 -11.26
C GLU A 21 7.85 -33.46 -10.43
N ARG A 22 8.91 -34.03 -9.87
CA ARG A 22 9.89 -33.29 -9.08
C ARG A 22 10.55 -32.17 -9.89
N CYS A 23 11.03 -32.45 -11.10
CA CYS A 23 11.66 -31.45 -11.95
C CYS A 23 10.68 -30.32 -12.33
N LEU A 24 9.40 -30.64 -12.59
CA LEU A 24 8.38 -29.65 -12.91
C LEU A 24 8.03 -28.76 -11.70
N ARG A 25 7.91 -29.35 -10.51
CA ARG A 25 7.69 -28.61 -9.25
C ARG A 25 8.84 -27.63 -8.97
N GLU A 26 10.09 -28.11 -8.98
CA GLU A 26 11.27 -27.27 -8.76
C GLU A 26 11.37 -26.15 -9.82
N SER A 27 11.04 -26.45 -11.08
CA SER A 27 11.00 -25.44 -12.14
C SER A 27 9.92 -24.38 -11.91
N LEU A 28 8.72 -24.79 -11.50
CA LEU A 28 7.61 -23.87 -11.23
C LEU A 28 7.90 -22.95 -10.03
N GLU A 29 8.51 -23.49 -8.98
CA GLU A 29 8.98 -22.70 -7.83
C GLU A 29 9.94 -21.58 -8.29
N LEU A 30 10.93 -21.91 -9.13
CA LEU A 30 11.86 -20.92 -9.70
C LEU A 30 11.15 -19.86 -10.56
N VAL A 31 10.24 -20.28 -11.46
CA VAL A 31 9.49 -19.34 -12.32
C VAL A 31 8.72 -18.33 -11.46
N LEU A 32 8.00 -18.80 -10.44
CA LEU A 32 7.23 -17.92 -9.58
C LEU A 32 8.11 -17.01 -8.73
N GLY A 33 9.26 -17.50 -8.26
CA GLY A 33 10.25 -16.67 -7.58
C GLY A 33 10.77 -15.54 -8.48
N TRP A 34 11.08 -15.85 -9.74
CA TRP A 34 11.52 -14.83 -10.71
C TRP A 34 10.44 -13.81 -11.03
N ARG A 35 9.20 -14.26 -11.28
CA ARG A 35 8.06 -13.35 -11.52
C ARG A 35 7.83 -12.43 -10.33
N THR A 36 7.89 -12.97 -9.11
CA THR A 36 7.75 -12.17 -7.89
C THR A 36 8.81 -11.07 -7.83
N ASN A 37 10.08 -11.42 -8.07
CA ASN A 37 11.19 -10.46 -8.06
C ASN A 37 11.08 -9.41 -9.18
N GLU A 38 10.66 -9.82 -10.38
CA GLU A 38 10.43 -8.91 -11.51
C GLU A 38 9.36 -7.86 -11.19
N TYR A 39 8.21 -8.30 -10.67
CA TYR A 39 7.14 -7.39 -10.30
C TYR A 39 7.49 -6.53 -9.09
N LEU A 40 8.27 -7.06 -8.13
CA LEU A 40 8.79 -6.30 -7.00
C LEU A 40 9.69 -5.16 -7.49
N LYS A 41 10.67 -5.45 -8.36
CA LYS A 41 11.55 -4.44 -8.98
C LYS A 41 10.77 -3.42 -9.82
N SER A 42 9.66 -3.84 -10.42
CA SER A 42 8.78 -2.98 -11.20
C SER A 42 7.79 -2.17 -10.36
N GLY A 43 7.80 -2.30 -9.03
CA GLY A 43 6.86 -1.63 -8.11
C GLY A 43 5.41 -2.14 -8.20
N LYS A 44 5.14 -3.23 -8.92
CA LYS A 44 3.81 -3.85 -9.04
C LYS A 44 3.59 -4.79 -7.86
N LEU A 45 3.54 -4.20 -6.66
CA LEU A 45 3.64 -4.92 -5.39
C LEU A 45 2.46 -5.87 -5.13
N ASP A 46 1.25 -5.57 -5.61
CA ASP A 46 0.11 -6.47 -5.43
C ASP A 46 0.27 -7.76 -6.27
N VAL A 47 0.69 -7.62 -7.53
CA VAL A 47 0.95 -8.78 -8.42
C VAL A 47 2.15 -9.60 -7.91
N ALA A 48 3.18 -8.94 -7.38
CA ALA A 48 4.30 -9.62 -6.74
C ALA A 48 3.83 -10.44 -5.53
N LEU A 49 2.92 -9.88 -4.72
CA LEU A 49 2.37 -10.56 -3.55
C LEU A 49 1.53 -11.79 -3.96
N ASP A 50 0.75 -11.70 -5.04
CA ASP A 50 -0.04 -12.84 -5.54
C ASP A 50 0.86 -14.03 -5.90
N HIS A 51 1.98 -13.78 -6.59
CA HIS A 51 2.94 -14.83 -6.92
C HIS A 51 3.66 -15.38 -5.67
N ALA A 52 3.99 -14.52 -4.71
CA ALA A 52 4.58 -14.96 -3.44
C ALA A 52 3.61 -15.84 -2.63
N ASN A 53 2.33 -15.50 -2.60
CA ASN A 53 1.29 -16.29 -1.93
C ASN A 53 1.10 -17.65 -2.63
N ALA A 54 1.11 -17.68 -3.96
CA ALA A 54 1.06 -18.94 -4.71
C ALA A 54 2.25 -19.85 -4.38
N LEU A 55 3.44 -19.29 -4.13
CA LEU A 55 4.60 -20.06 -3.64
C LEU A 55 4.35 -20.64 -2.25
N ILE A 56 3.79 -19.86 -1.33
CA ILE A 56 3.46 -20.33 0.03
C ILE A 56 2.42 -21.46 -0.02
N GLU A 57 1.38 -21.31 -0.85
CA GLU A 57 0.31 -22.31 -0.97
C GLU A 57 0.82 -23.63 -1.57
N MET A 58 1.64 -23.56 -2.62
CA MET A 58 2.12 -24.76 -3.32
C MET A 58 3.33 -25.41 -2.64
N TYR A 59 4.15 -24.61 -1.97
CA TYR A 59 5.40 -25.04 -1.33
C TYR A 59 5.47 -24.55 0.13
N PRO A 60 4.56 -24.98 1.02
CA PRO A 60 4.43 -24.42 2.37
C PRO A 60 5.63 -24.70 3.30
N ASN A 61 6.49 -25.65 2.94
CA ASN A 61 7.73 -25.93 3.68
C ASN A 61 8.96 -25.27 3.03
N SER A 62 8.78 -24.61 1.88
CA SER A 62 9.84 -23.85 1.23
C SER A 62 9.90 -22.44 1.82
N PRO A 63 11.09 -21.93 2.15
CA PRO A 63 11.26 -20.57 2.62
C PRO A 63 11.03 -19.51 1.52
N VAL A 64 11.08 -19.90 0.24
CA VAL A 64 11.12 -18.96 -0.90
C VAL A 64 9.86 -18.08 -0.94
N GLY A 65 8.68 -18.67 -0.75
CA GLY A 65 7.42 -17.91 -0.75
C GLY A 65 7.34 -16.92 0.40
N TYR A 66 7.72 -17.34 1.60
CA TYR A 66 7.74 -16.49 2.80
C TYR A 66 8.76 -15.35 2.69
N ILE A 67 9.96 -15.64 2.19
CA ILE A 67 10.97 -14.60 1.95
C ILE A 67 10.42 -13.58 0.95
N SER A 68 9.87 -14.06 -0.17
CA SER A 68 9.34 -13.19 -1.22
C SER A 68 8.19 -12.32 -0.73
N ALA A 69 7.22 -12.90 0.00
CA ALA A 69 6.09 -12.15 0.54
C ALA A 69 6.53 -11.12 1.60
N GLY A 70 7.49 -11.48 2.45
CA GLY A 70 8.08 -10.55 3.42
C GLY A 70 8.81 -9.39 2.73
N ASP A 71 9.57 -9.66 1.66
CA ASP A 71 10.28 -8.63 0.88
C ASP A 71 9.27 -7.68 0.22
N VAL A 72 8.17 -8.22 -0.34
CA VAL A 72 7.07 -7.41 -0.88
C VAL A 72 6.44 -6.51 0.21
N TYR A 73 6.20 -7.02 1.42
CA TYR A 73 5.67 -6.21 2.52
C TYR A 73 6.66 -5.14 3.01
N CYS A 74 7.97 -5.42 2.97
CA CYS A 74 9.01 -4.43 3.24
C CYS A 74 8.95 -3.27 2.24
N GLU A 75 8.80 -3.57 0.95
CA GLU A 75 8.63 -2.54 -0.10
C GLU A 75 7.32 -1.76 0.06
N LYS A 76 6.26 -2.39 0.58
CA LYS A 76 5.01 -1.69 0.98
C LYS A 76 5.17 -0.87 2.27
N CYS A 77 6.35 -0.86 2.89
CA CYS A 77 6.62 -0.28 4.20
C CYS A 77 5.72 -0.84 5.31
N ASP A 78 5.14 -2.03 5.13
CA ASP A 78 4.36 -2.74 6.14
C ASP A 78 5.24 -3.74 6.88
N TYR A 79 6.22 -3.19 7.59
CA TYR A 79 7.24 -3.96 8.31
C TYR A 79 6.66 -4.87 9.38
N LYS A 80 5.47 -4.56 9.91
CA LYS A 80 4.79 -5.45 10.87
C LYS A 80 4.40 -6.75 10.18
N ARG A 81 3.66 -6.66 9.06
CA ARG A 81 3.28 -7.85 8.29
C ARG A 81 4.49 -8.59 7.73
N ALA A 82 5.52 -7.87 7.28
CA ALA A 82 6.76 -8.50 6.83
C ALA A 82 7.40 -9.37 7.92
N VAL A 83 7.53 -8.86 9.16
CA VAL A 83 8.05 -9.63 10.31
C VAL A 83 7.21 -10.88 10.57
N ASP A 84 5.88 -10.75 10.56
CA ASP A 84 4.97 -11.86 10.82
C ASP A 84 5.13 -12.98 9.77
N ILE A 85 5.20 -12.61 8.48
CA ILE A 85 5.40 -13.56 7.37
C ILE A 85 6.77 -14.24 7.42
N TYR A 86 7.84 -13.50 7.69
CA TYR A 86 9.16 -14.11 7.85
C TYR A 86 9.19 -15.07 9.04
N ALA A 87 8.56 -14.71 10.16
CA ALA A 87 8.50 -15.58 11.33
C ALA A 87 7.72 -16.88 11.04
N GLU A 88 6.67 -16.81 10.22
CA GLU A 88 5.96 -18.00 9.75
C GLU A 88 6.88 -18.89 8.88
N GLY A 89 7.59 -18.30 7.92
CA GLY A 89 8.55 -19.03 7.09
C GLY A 89 9.67 -19.68 7.90
N LEU A 90 10.15 -19.00 8.95
CA LEU A 90 11.14 -19.54 9.87
C LEU A 90 10.62 -20.80 10.59
N ALA A 91 9.35 -20.81 10.99
CA ALA A 91 8.73 -21.94 11.66
C ALA A 91 8.46 -23.15 10.73
N LYS A 92 8.33 -22.91 9.42
CA LYS A 92 8.05 -23.95 8.41
C LYS A 92 9.31 -24.50 7.73
N SER A 93 10.38 -23.71 7.68
CA SER A 93 11.60 -24.05 6.95
C SER A 93 12.53 -25.01 7.71
N ASN A 94 13.32 -25.77 6.96
CA ASN A 94 14.38 -26.62 7.50
C ASN A 94 15.62 -25.77 7.88
N GLN A 95 16.47 -26.29 8.77
CA GLN A 95 17.60 -25.58 9.41
C GLN A 95 18.55 -24.78 8.48
N ARG A 96 18.64 -25.12 7.18
CA ARG A 96 19.57 -24.45 6.25
C ARG A 96 19.17 -23.01 5.90
N SER A 97 17.87 -22.69 5.92
CA SER A 97 17.35 -21.37 5.51
C SER A 97 16.95 -20.49 6.69
N THR A 98 17.05 -21.00 7.92
CA THR A 98 16.63 -20.31 9.13
C THR A 98 17.48 -19.09 9.44
N ALA A 99 18.78 -19.14 9.16
CA ALA A 99 19.70 -18.01 9.39
C ALA A 99 19.35 -16.80 8.53
N GLU A 100 19.07 -17.02 7.23
CA GLU A 100 18.72 -15.96 6.29
C GLU A 100 17.40 -15.27 6.67
N ILE A 101 16.38 -16.07 7.03
CA ILE A 101 15.07 -15.54 7.44
C ILE A 101 15.19 -14.80 8.77
N ALA A 102 15.94 -15.35 9.74
CA ALA A 102 16.15 -14.69 11.03
C ALA A 102 16.84 -13.33 10.88
N GLN A 103 17.83 -13.21 9.99
CA GLN A 103 18.46 -11.93 9.67
C GLN A 103 17.45 -10.92 9.10
N ARG A 104 16.58 -11.35 8.18
CA ARG A 104 15.50 -10.51 7.63
C ARG A 104 14.48 -10.09 8.68
N VAL A 105 14.11 -10.99 9.60
CA VAL A 105 13.24 -10.64 10.73
C VAL A 105 13.85 -9.51 11.55
N GLU A 106 15.13 -9.64 11.91
CA GLU A 106 15.79 -8.66 12.76
C GLU A 106 15.98 -7.32 12.05
N SER A 107 16.44 -7.32 10.79
CA SER A 107 16.56 -6.09 10.00
C SER A 107 15.21 -5.40 9.80
N THR A 108 14.14 -6.16 9.59
CA THR A 108 12.78 -5.61 9.41
C THR A 108 12.22 -5.05 10.72
N LYS A 109 12.51 -5.67 11.87
CA LYS A 109 12.17 -5.10 13.19
C LYS A 109 12.85 -3.76 13.41
N LEU A 110 14.13 -3.63 13.07
CA LEU A 110 14.84 -2.35 13.15
C LEU A 110 14.19 -1.28 12.27
N LEU A 111 13.78 -1.63 11.05
CA LEU A 111 13.04 -0.71 10.16
C LEU A 111 11.67 -0.32 10.72
N ARG A 112 10.93 -1.30 11.27
CA ARG A 112 9.65 -1.07 11.94
C ARG A 112 9.79 -0.08 13.09
N ASP A 113 10.84 -0.25 13.89
CA ASP A 113 11.04 0.54 15.11
C ASP A 113 11.66 1.91 14.80
N LYS A 114 12.31 2.07 13.64
CA LYS A 114 12.76 3.37 13.11
C LYS A 114 11.63 4.24 12.56
N LYS A 115 10.41 3.73 12.36
CA LYS A 115 9.30 4.54 11.81
C LYS A 115 9.01 5.73 12.73
N CYS A 116 9.36 6.92 12.26
CA CYS A 116 9.04 8.18 12.91
C CYS A 116 7.78 8.78 12.30
N ASP A 117 6.84 9.22 13.15
CA ASP A 117 5.72 10.04 12.67
C ASP A 117 6.25 11.45 12.35
N PRO A 118 6.24 11.89 11.08
CA PRO A 118 6.79 13.19 10.69
C PRO A 118 6.09 14.35 11.41
N LEU A 119 4.83 14.19 11.86
CA LEU A 119 4.14 15.22 12.63
C LEU A 119 4.70 15.43 14.03
N ILE A 120 5.47 14.48 14.56
CA ILE A 120 6.13 14.60 15.86
C ILE A 120 7.44 15.39 15.73
N TYR A 121 8.19 15.15 14.65
CA TYR A 121 9.57 15.66 14.52
C TYR A 121 9.70 16.89 13.63
N LEU A 122 8.79 17.09 12.67
CA LEU A 122 8.84 18.24 11.77
C LEU A 122 8.01 19.41 12.30
N PRO A 123 8.54 20.65 12.21
CA PRO A 123 7.75 21.86 12.41
C PRO A 123 6.55 21.90 11.46
N GLY A 124 5.46 22.53 11.92
CA GLY A 124 4.22 22.68 11.15
C GLY A 124 4.41 23.33 9.78
N GLU A 125 5.35 24.27 9.66
CA GLU A 125 5.68 24.95 8.41
C GLU A 125 6.30 24.00 7.37
N LEU A 126 7.19 23.10 7.78
CA LEU A 126 7.77 22.11 6.87
C LEU A 126 6.74 21.08 6.44
N ILE A 127 5.84 20.68 7.34
CA ILE A 127 4.72 19.80 7.00
C ILE A 127 3.81 20.47 5.97
N ALA A 128 3.46 21.75 6.17
CA ALA A 128 2.67 22.53 5.21
C ALA A 128 3.36 22.58 3.84
N LYS A 129 4.67 22.83 3.82
CA LYS A 129 5.48 22.87 2.58
C LYS A 129 5.54 21.51 1.86
N ILE A 130 5.62 20.39 2.58
CA ILE A 130 5.51 19.05 1.98
C ILE A 130 4.16 18.90 1.27
N PHE A 131 3.09 19.35 1.92
CA PHE A 131 1.74 19.28 1.37
C PHE A 131 1.46 20.24 0.23
N ASP A 132 2.37 21.16 -0.11
CA ASP A 132 2.27 21.95 -1.34
C ASP A 132 2.57 21.11 -2.59
N TYR A 133 3.35 20.03 -2.44
CA TYR A 133 3.62 19.08 -3.53
C TYR A 133 2.48 18.07 -3.74
N VAL A 134 1.66 17.81 -2.71
CA VAL A 134 0.58 16.81 -2.72
C VAL A 134 -0.71 17.33 -2.06
N PRO A 135 -1.30 18.44 -2.55
CA PRO A 135 -2.44 19.10 -1.90
C PRO A 135 -3.68 18.22 -1.79
N GLU A 136 -3.92 17.35 -2.76
CA GLU A 136 -5.04 16.40 -2.81
C GLU A 136 -4.97 15.31 -1.71
N LYS A 137 -3.78 15.07 -1.14
CA LYS A 137 -3.60 14.07 -0.08
C LYS A 137 -3.86 14.63 1.31
N ARG A 138 -3.92 15.96 1.50
CA ARG A 138 -4.07 16.63 2.82
C ARG A 138 -5.23 16.06 3.64
N VAL A 139 -6.42 15.98 3.04
CA VAL A 139 -7.62 15.47 3.73
C VAL A 139 -7.49 13.98 4.03
N LEU A 140 -6.96 13.19 3.10
CA LEU A 140 -6.75 11.75 3.28
C LEU A 140 -5.78 11.47 4.43
N CYS A 141 -4.71 12.27 4.56
CA CYS A 141 -3.72 12.12 5.62
C CYS A 141 -4.28 12.30 7.03
N THR A 142 -5.39 13.04 7.21
CA THR A 142 -6.10 13.13 8.51
C THR A 142 -6.63 11.77 9.02
N ARG A 143 -6.66 10.75 8.15
CA ARG A 143 -7.18 9.41 8.46
C ARG A 143 -6.09 8.43 8.88
N LEU A 144 -4.81 8.78 8.75
CA LEU A 144 -3.69 7.86 8.99
C LEU A 144 -3.56 7.44 10.46
N SER A 145 -3.68 8.37 11.39
CA SER A 145 -3.61 8.09 12.83
C SER A 145 -4.39 9.11 13.65
N ARG A 146 -4.55 8.85 14.96
CA ARG A 146 -5.18 9.81 15.90
C ARG A 146 -4.37 11.12 15.94
N THR A 147 -3.05 11.04 15.97
CA THR A 147 -2.13 12.19 15.97
C THR A 147 -2.33 13.04 14.71
N TRP A 148 -2.37 12.40 13.54
CA TRP A 148 -2.60 13.09 12.27
C TRP A 148 -3.97 13.77 12.22
N ARG A 149 -5.01 13.09 12.68
CA ARG A 149 -6.37 13.63 12.75
C ARG A 149 -6.49 14.87 13.64
N GLN A 150 -5.67 14.97 14.68
CA GLN A 150 -5.70 16.07 15.65
C GLN A 150 -4.79 17.23 15.23
N ARG A 151 -3.56 16.95 14.78
CA ARG A 151 -2.56 17.99 14.50
C ARG A 151 -2.71 18.60 13.12
N LEU A 152 -3.01 17.80 12.10
CA LEU A 152 -2.99 18.26 10.71
C LEU A 152 -3.99 19.41 10.44
N PRO A 153 -5.24 19.38 10.96
CA PRO A 153 -6.18 20.49 10.78
C PRO A 153 -5.73 21.81 11.42
N LEU A 154 -4.79 21.77 12.38
CA LEU A 154 -4.29 22.97 13.07
C LEU A 154 -3.24 23.73 12.27
N LEU A 155 -2.68 23.11 11.22
CA LEU A 155 -1.61 23.72 10.42
C LEU A 155 -2.14 24.82 9.48
N PRO A 156 -1.34 25.85 9.15
CA PRO A 156 -1.76 27.00 8.33
C PRO A 156 -1.80 26.71 6.82
N MET A 157 -2.19 25.49 6.41
CA MET A 157 -2.19 25.06 5.00
C MET A 157 -3.59 24.94 4.38
N TRP A 158 -4.65 25.19 5.16
CA TRP A 158 -6.05 24.97 4.75
C TRP A 158 -6.72 26.21 4.13
N SER A 159 -5.94 27.20 3.70
CA SER A 159 -6.46 28.34 2.94
C SER A 159 -6.96 27.93 1.55
N THR A 160 -6.38 26.87 1.00
CA THR A 160 -6.81 26.21 -0.23
C THR A 160 -7.12 24.75 0.05
N LEU A 161 -8.25 24.28 -0.45
CA LEU A 161 -8.72 22.92 -0.24
C LEU A 161 -9.11 22.27 -1.57
N ARG A 162 -8.42 21.18 -1.92
CA ARG A 162 -8.80 20.31 -3.03
C ARG A 162 -9.30 18.99 -2.45
N VAL A 163 -10.54 18.64 -2.72
CA VAL A 163 -11.15 17.41 -2.23
C VAL A 163 -11.68 16.63 -3.42
N ASP A 164 -11.19 15.40 -3.54
CA ASP A 164 -11.77 14.39 -4.42
C ASP A 164 -12.72 13.51 -3.59
N ILE A 165 -14.01 13.59 -3.89
CA ILE A 165 -15.09 12.83 -3.26
C ILE A 165 -15.59 11.78 -4.26
N GLN A 166 -14.68 11.08 -4.92
CA GLN A 166 -14.93 9.79 -5.55
C GLN A 166 -15.08 8.70 -4.49
N LEU A 167 -16.20 8.71 -3.74
CA LEU A 167 -16.43 7.71 -2.71
C LEU A 167 -17.57 6.78 -3.08
N ARG A 168 -17.18 5.52 -3.37
CA ARG A 168 -18.03 4.32 -3.46
C ARG A 168 -18.94 4.08 -2.23
N ARG A 169 -18.89 4.93 -1.18
CA ARG A 169 -19.75 4.87 0.01
C ARG A 169 -20.10 6.29 0.52
N PRO A 170 -21.39 6.67 0.52
CA PRO A 170 -21.82 7.97 1.05
C PRO A 170 -21.57 8.08 2.57
N GLY A 171 -21.28 9.30 3.05
CA GLY A 171 -21.21 9.62 4.49
C GLY A 171 -19.81 9.68 5.11
N TYR A 172 -18.85 8.86 4.66
CA TYR A 172 -17.54 8.73 5.34
C TYR A 172 -16.64 9.98 5.26
N TRP A 173 -16.86 10.84 4.28
CA TRP A 173 -16.06 12.06 4.07
C TRP A 173 -16.46 13.22 4.99
N HIS A 174 -17.69 13.23 5.53
CA HIS A 174 -18.22 14.36 6.32
C HIS A 174 -17.34 14.64 7.55
N ASN A 175 -17.02 13.61 8.34
CA ASN A 175 -16.27 13.76 9.59
C ASN A 175 -14.84 14.28 9.43
N GLY A 176 -14.20 13.98 8.29
CA GLY A 176 -12.87 14.51 7.97
C GLY A 176 -12.96 15.94 7.48
N LEU A 177 -13.92 16.22 6.61
CA LEU A 177 -14.09 17.52 5.97
C LEU A 177 -14.47 18.62 6.98
N VAL A 178 -15.40 18.35 7.90
CA VAL A 178 -15.82 19.32 8.94
C VAL A 178 -14.64 19.85 9.76
N ARG A 179 -13.62 19.01 10.00
CA ARG A 179 -12.46 19.39 10.85
C ARG A 179 -11.49 20.32 10.14
N VAL A 180 -11.47 20.31 8.81
CA VAL A 180 -10.53 21.10 8.00
C VAL A 180 -11.19 22.35 7.43
N LEU A 181 -12.52 22.36 7.31
CA LEU A 181 -13.29 23.56 7.00
C LEU A 181 -13.16 24.56 8.15
N LYS A 182 -12.61 25.72 7.82
CA LYS A 182 -12.37 26.82 8.77
C LYS A 182 -12.72 28.16 8.10
N PRO A 183 -13.02 29.21 8.87
CA PRO A 183 -13.27 30.55 8.32
C PRO A 183 -12.10 31.14 7.52
N SER A 184 -10.90 30.61 7.70
CA SER A 184 -9.69 30.97 6.95
C SER A 184 -9.63 30.43 5.52
N LEU A 185 -10.57 29.58 5.12
CA LEU A 185 -10.64 28.99 3.78
C LEU A 185 -10.96 30.07 2.74
N ARG A 186 -10.17 30.13 1.66
CA ARG A 186 -10.30 31.12 0.59
C ARG A 186 -10.66 30.50 -0.76
N GLU A 187 -10.16 29.30 -1.05
CA GLU A 187 -10.41 28.60 -2.31
C GLU A 187 -10.73 27.13 -2.03
N ILE A 188 -11.78 26.63 -2.69
CA ILE A 188 -12.17 25.22 -2.63
C ILE A 188 -12.38 24.66 -4.03
N HIS A 189 -11.82 23.48 -4.30
CA HIS A 189 -12.07 22.71 -5.50
C HIS A 189 -12.57 21.33 -5.12
N ILE A 190 -13.75 20.97 -5.62
CA ILE A 190 -14.42 19.72 -5.30
C ILE A 190 -14.58 18.93 -6.60
N GLU A 191 -13.98 17.75 -6.66
CA GLU A 191 -14.31 16.75 -7.66
C GLU A 191 -15.30 15.77 -7.02
N THR A 192 -16.49 15.61 -7.62
CA THR A 192 -17.52 14.73 -7.06
C THR A 192 -18.43 14.17 -8.15
N ASP A 193 -18.87 12.94 -7.93
CA ASP A 193 -19.89 12.27 -8.75
C ASP A 193 -21.29 12.38 -8.09
N SER A 194 -21.42 13.17 -7.01
CA SER A 194 -22.61 13.29 -6.15
C SER A 194 -23.09 14.75 -6.02
N GLU A 195 -24.27 14.95 -5.43
CA GLU A 195 -24.83 16.27 -5.13
C GLU A 195 -23.94 17.09 -4.19
N LEU A 196 -23.81 18.39 -4.50
CA LEU A 196 -22.98 19.35 -3.75
C LEU A 196 -23.64 19.88 -2.47
N CYS A 197 -24.96 19.75 -2.33
CA CYS A 197 -25.75 20.32 -1.23
C CYS A 197 -25.22 19.98 0.17
N PRO A 198 -24.82 18.73 0.49
CA PRO A 198 -24.30 18.41 1.80
C PRO A 198 -22.97 19.14 2.11
N ILE A 199 -22.14 19.38 1.09
CA ILE A 199 -20.86 20.08 1.27
C ILE A 199 -21.10 21.56 1.53
N LEU A 200 -22.01 22.18 0.78
CA LEU A 200 -22.38 23.59 0.98
C LEU A 200 -22.98 23.81 2.37
N SER A 201 -23.81 22.87 2.84
CA SER A 201 -24.34 22.90 4.21
C SER A 201 -23.23 22.84 5.25
N LEU A 202 -22.24 21.95 5.08
CA LEU A 202 -21.09 21.87 5.98
C LEU A 202 -20.22 23.14 5.96
N MET A 203 -20.03 23.75 4.78
CA MET A 203 -19.28 25.00 4.65
C MET A 203 -19.98 26.15 5.38
N SER A 204 -21.30 26.24 5.27
CA SER A 204 -22.11 27.22 6.00
C SER A 204 -22.01 27.01 7.51
N GLN A 205 -22.12 25.76 7.99
CA GLN A 205 -21.96 25.44 9.42
C GLN A 205 -20.55 25.75 9.96
N ALA A 206 -19.52 25.61 9.13
CA ALA A 206 -18.14 25.88 9.50
C ALA A 206 -17.75 27.38 9.42
N GLY A 207 -18.67 28.26 9.00
CA GLY A 207 -18.41 29.70 8.85
C GLY A 207 -17.42 30.04 7.73
N CYS A 208 -17.45 29.27 6.63
CA CYS A 208 -16.59 29.49 5.47
C CYS A 208 -17.14 30.60 4.55
N ASP A 209 -17.28 31.82 5.08
CA ASP A 209 -17.94 32.94 4.37
C ASP A 209 -17.01 33.66 3.37
N ASN A 210 -15.70 33.42 3.47
CA ASN A 210 -14.65 34.12 2.72
C ASN A 210 -14.17 33.37 1.46
N VAL A 211 -14.93 32.39 0.98
CA VAL A 211 -14.55 31.59 -0.19
C VAL A 211 -14.70 32.43 -1.46
N ARG A 212 -13.56 32.80 -2.06
CA ARG A 212 -13.49 33.65 -3.26
C ARG A 212 -13.63 32.86 -4.56
N LYS A 213 -13.30 31.56 -4.52
CA LYS A 213 -13.30 30.69 -5.69
C LYS A 213 -13.75 29.28 -5.30
N ALA A 214 -14.79 28.82 -5.98
CA ALA A 214 -15.33 27.48 -5.87
C ALA A 214 -15.32 26.85 -7.27
N GLY A 215 -14.67 25.70 -7.43
CA GLY A 215 -14.68 24.92 -8.67
C GLY A 215 -15.31 23.56 -8.43
N THR A 216 -16.16 23.12 -9.38
CA THR A 216 -16.79 21.80 -9.34
C THR A 216 -16.57 21.11 -10.68
N SER A 217 -16.06 19.88 -10.63
CA SER A 217 -15.96 18.99 -11.79
C SER A 217 -16.78 17.75 -11.51
N MET A 218 -17.86 17.59 -12.28
CA MET A 218 -18.72 16.42 -12.23
C MET A 218 -18.25 15.45 -13.30
N LYS A 219 -17.65 14.32 -12.91
CA LYS A 219 -17.30 13.26 -13.87
C LYS A 219 -18.57 12.48 -14.17
N LEU A 220 -19.24 12.84 -15.25
CA LEU A 220 -20.25 11.97 -15.85
C LEU A 220 -19.54 10.67 -16.24
N PHE A 221 -19.92 9.56 -15.62
CA PHE A 221 -19.54 8.22 -16.04
C PHE A 221 -20.06 8.02 -17.47
N LEU A 222 -19.24 8.32 -18.46
CA LEU A 222 -19.37 7.70 -19.77
C LEU A 222 -18.78 6.29 -19.63
N GLU A 223 -19.61 5.37 -19.17
CA GLU A 223 -19.40 3.94 -19.42
C GLU A 223 -19.50 3.74 -20.95
N GLN A 224 -18.36 3.64 -21.61
CA GLN A 224 -18.29 3.06 -22.96
C GLN A 224 -17.93 1.58 -22.82
N ILE A 225 -18.98 0.76 -22.93
CA ILE A 225 -19.14 -0.50 -23.68
C ILE A 225 -17.87 -1.31 -23.93
#